data_AF-A0A349DE28-F1
#
_entry.id   AF-A0A349DE28-F1
#
_cell.length_a   1.000
_cell.length_b   1.000
_cell.length_c   1.000
_cell.angle_alpha   90.00
_cell.angle_beta   90.00
_cell.angle_gamma   90.00
#
_symmetry.space_group_name_H-M   'P 1'
#
loop_
_entity.id
_entity.type
_entity.pdbx_description
1 polymer ?
#
loop_
_entity_poly.entity_id
_entity_poly.type
_entity_poly.pdbx_seq_one_letter_code
_entity_poly.pdbx_strand_id
1 'polypeptide(L)'
;TKADPYTVGTADEFAVMMQNGANSGVYYKLTADIDLSGVKSAESFGGILDGANHVVYDFSGSSLFDEISGTVKNLGVVGFDIDSDSSLTLGALAGTLNGAVIENCAVIADINASGKVQDAGIIAGRAVNGTKIENCITSGRVLGSKVIAAGGLVGEAYNAQINNCVSTAYVSVGGYAGGLVGDAEYSTVSNSVFGNMVVSSEKKAGNIAGRFADTSKAENVLFDGRTSRNQVAAADGSESGMRSFSTKDLSAAALSGFVTTDGYAIPASLKSSGSSAKFATAVEFAAMTIKYVSGMNVGTALNYTDIKIAAQVNSNAVSVDRTNGLVITLMKNKDFGDTDNRIARYANPASEGSATVSYSIVDSTKALDGKLVGVMLKSKLEDSANSFGFFTKIGSEIRTINGVSVTDGGIYVDLSLPIGYGYKVKATDADGNALEVKNAENEGRFIKTGKSESVDITFEIVRSEPDWGVRSVWSVIGK
;
A
#
# COMPACT_ATOMS: atom_id res chain seq x y z
N THR A 1 -26.77 -11.37 21.90
CA THR A 1 -27.67 -11.84 20.80
C THR A 1 -27.61 -10.84 19.64
N LYS A 2 -28.36 -11.01 18.55
CA LYS A 2 -28.39 -10.01 17.46
C LYS A 2 -28.92 -8.63 17.90
N ALA A 3 -29.87 -8.60 18.83
CA ALA A 3 -30.47 -7.36 19.36
C ALA A 3 -29.61 -6.70 20.46
N ASP A 4 -28.72 -7.47 21.07
CA ASP A 4 -27.88 -7.08 22.21
C ASP A 4 -26.51 -7.77 22.07
N PRO A 5 -25.63 -7.28 21.18
CA PRO A 5 -24.31 -7.87 20.94
C PRO A 5 -23.31 -7.50 22.04
N TYR A 6 -22.30 -8.33 22.24
CA TYR A 6 -21.15 -7.96 23.06
C TYR A 6 -20.42 -6.76 22.42
N THR A 7 -20.33 -5.65 23.15
CA THR A 7 -19.57 -4.48 22.72
C THR A 7 -18.08 -4.71 22.96
N VAL A 8 -17.25 -4.35 21.99
CA VAL A 8 -15.79 -4.46 22.05
C VAL A 8 -15.20 -3.09 21.71
N GLY A 9 -14.56 -2.43 22.67
CA GLY A 9 -13.98 -1.09 22.51
C GLY A 9 -12.48 -1.02 22.82
N THR A 10 -11.88 -2.12 23.28
CA THR A 10 -10.47 -2.18 23.72
C THR A 10 -9.76 -3.42 23.19
N ALA A 11 -8.42 -3.40 23.20
CA ALA A 11 -7.57 -4.52 22.80
C ALA A 11 -7.80 -5.76 23.67
N ASP A 12 -7.97 -5.59 24.99
CA ASP A 12 -8.21 -6.69 25.93
C ASP A 12 -9.58 -7.36 25.67
N GLU A 13 -10.64 -6.59 25.45
CA GLU A 13 -11.95 -7.13 25.08
C GLU A 13 -11.90 -7.86 23.73
N PHE A 14 -11.12 -7.34 22.77
CA PHE A 14 -10.91 -8.00 21.47
C PHE A 14 -10.15 -9.32 21.63
N ALA A 15 -9.11 -9.36 22.46
CA ALA A 15 -8.39 -10.59 22.78
C ALA A 15 -9.27 -11.62 23.51
N VAL A 16 -10.17 -11.18 24.40
CA VAL A 16 -11.17 -12.05 25.04
C VAL A 16 -12.18 -12.59 24.02
N MET A 17 -12.65 -11.77 23.07
CA MET A 17 -13.47 -12.23 21.94
C MET A 17 -12.74 -13.32 21.15
N MET A 18 -11.47 -13.10 20.80
CA MET A 18 -10.66 -14.06 20.04
C MET A 18 -10.48 -15.40 20.77
N GLN A 19 -10.23 -15.37 22.09
CA GLN A 19 -10.15 -16.58 22.92
C GLN A 19 -11.46 -17.38 22.98
N ASN A 20 -12.60 -16.71 22.78
CA ASN A 20 -13.93 -17.33 22.73
C ASN A 20 -14.40 -17.64 21.29
N GLY A 21 -13.50 -17.55 20.30
CA GLY A 21 -13.85 -17.58 18.89
C GLY A 21 -14.51 -18.87 18.39
N ALA A 22 -14.28 -20.01 19.04
CA ALA A 22 -14.96 -21.28 18.72
C ALA A 22 -16.49 -21.25 18.96
N ASN A 23 -17.01 -20.28 19.71
CA ASN A 23 -18.44 -20.18 20.02
C ASN A 23 -19.23 -19.58 18.84
N SER A 24 -19.90 -20.45 18.08
CA SER A 24 -20.78 -20.04 16.97
C SER A 24 -22.06 -19.34 17.46
N GLY A 25 -22.61 -18.45 16.62
CA GLY A 25 -23.84 -17.72 16.94
C GLY A 25 -23.71 -16.61 18.00
N VAL A 26 -22.51 -16.34 18.50
CA VAL A 26 -22.22 -15.17 19.35
C VAL A 26 -22.09 -13.92 18.48
N TYR A 27 -22.64 -12.80 18.94
CA TYR A 27 -22.62 -11.53 18.23
C TYR A 27 -21.74 -10.53 18.98
N TYR A 28 -20.77 -9.97 18.26
CA TYR A 28 -19.85 -8.94 18.72
C TYR A 28 -20.02 -7.69 17.85
N LYS A 29 -19.87 -6.51 18.46
CA LYS A 29 -19.91 -5.23 17.74
C LYS A 29 -18.81 -4.31 18.25
N LEU A 30 -18.01 -3.76 17.34
CA LEU A 30 -17.01 -2.76 17.72
C LEU A 30 -17.67 -1.42 18.07
N THR A 31 -17.09 -0.72 19.05
CA THR A 31 -17.51 0.62 19.49
C THR A 31 -16.41 1.68 19.39
N ALA A 32 -15.21 1.27 18.97
CA ALA A 32 -14.05 2.13 18.75
C ALA A 32 -13.12 1.52 17.68
N ASP A 33 -12.17 2.31 17.18
CA ASP A 33 -11.01 1.77 16.47
C ASP A 33 -10.05 1.16 17.50
N ILE A 34 -9.50 -0.03 17.24
CA ILE A 34 -8.77 -0.83 18.22
C ILE A 34 -7.35 -1.14 17.73
N ASP A 35 -6.38 -0.80 18.57
CA ASP A 35 -4.98 -1.18 18.44
C ASP A 35 -4.82 -2.67 18.80
N LEU A 36 -4.27 -3.48 17.90
CA LEU A 36 -3.99 -4.91 18.13
C LEU A 36 -2.50 -5.21 18.29
N SER A 37 -1.66 -4.18 18.51
CA SER A 37 -0.24 -4.40 18.76
C SER A 37 -0.03 -5.23 20.04
N GLY A 38 0.66 -6.36 19.89
CA GLY A 38 0.86 -7.35 20.96
C GLY A 38 -0.30 -8.34 21.19
N VAL A 39 -1.43 -8.21 20.49
CA VAL A 39 -2.45 -9.27 20.41
C VAL A 39 -1.89 -10.43 19.57
N LYS A 40 -2.23 -11.67 19.95
CA LYS A 40 -1.76 -12.88 19.28
C LYS A 40 -2.82 -13.46 18.36
N SER A 41 -2.40 -14.20 17.33
CA SER A 41 -3.27 -15.07 16.52
C SER A 41 -4.16 -15.95 17.42
N ALA A 42 -5.37 -16.24 16.95
CA ALA A 42 -6.26 -17.23 17.58
C ALA A 42 -6.61 -18.37 16.62
N GLU A 43 -6.94 -19.55 17.15
CA GLU A 43 -7.15 -20.74 16.32
C GLU A 43 -8.40 -20.64 15.42
N SER A 44 -9.51 -20.07 15.92
CA SER A 44 -10.77 -20.04 15.15
C SER A 44 -11.71 -18.88 15.48
N PHE A 45 -12.59 -18.51 14.54
CA PHE A 45 -13.73 -17.62 14.76
C PHE A 45 -15.01 -18.09 14.01
N GLY A 46 -15.98 -18.61 14.77
CA GLY A 46 -17.33 -18.98 14.31
C GLY A 46 -18.43 -17.97 14.65
N GLY A 47 -18.09 -16.85 15.30
CA GLY A 47 -19.02 -15.80 15.72
C GLY A 47 -19.44 -14.85 14.60
N ILE A 48 -20.12 -13.77 14.97
CA ILE A 48 -20.47 -12.65 14.07
C ILE A 48 -19.82 -11.39 14.63
N LEU A 49 -18.82 -10.86 13.94
CA LEU A 49 -18.14 -9.60 14.24
C LEU A 49 -18.67 -8.51 13.31
N ASP A 50 -19.42 -7.55 13.86
CA ASP A 50 -19.79 -6.31 13.18
C ASP A 50 -18.79 -5.21 13.58
N GLY A 51 -17.87 -4.88 12.67
CA GLY A 51 -16.92 -3.80 12.83
C GLY A 51 -17.58 -2.42 12.96
N ALA A 52 -18.87 -2.28 12.63
CA ALA A 52 -19.61 -1.02 12.68
C ALA A 52 -18.95 0.15 11.93
N ASN A 53 -18.10 -0.15 10.93
CA ASN A 53 -17.20 0.76 10.21
C ASN A 53 -16.11 1.40 11.08
N HIS A 54 -15.61 0.66 12.07
CA HIS A 54 -14.37 0.91 12.80
C HIS A 54 -13.20 0.09 12.23
N VAL A 55 -11.99 0.41 12.69
CA VAL A 55 -10.73 -0.23 12.26
C VAL A 55 -10.06 -1.00 13.40
N VAL A 56 -9.62 -2.23 13.14
CA VAL A 56 -8.54 -2.89 13.89
C VAL A 56 -7.20 -2.66 13.19
N TYR A 57 -6.14 -2.36 13.93
CA TYR A 57 -4.86 -1.97 13.32
C TYR A 57 -3.60 -2.45 14.07
N ASP A 58 -2.45 -2.42 13.39
CA ASP A 58 -1.11 -2.71 13.90
C ASP A 58 -0.92 -4.12 14.52
N PHE A 59 -1.60 -5.14 13.98
CA PHE A 59 -1.37 -6.55 14.31
C PHE A 59 -0.12 -7.11 13.62
N SER A 60 0.57 -8.06 14.26
CA SER A 60 1.62 -8.85 13.61
C SER A 60 1.58 -10.31 14.06
N GLY A 61 1.63 -11.26 13.13
CA GLY A 61 1.50 -12.69 13.42
C GLY A 61 1.28 -13.56 12.18
N SER A 62 0.85 -14.81 12.39
CA SER A 62 0.61 -15.78 11.32
C SER A 62 -0.66 -15.50 10.50
N SER A 63 -1.73 -15.06 11.17
CA SER A 63 -3.02 -14.59 10.66
C SER A 63 -3.80 -14.16 11.91
N LEU A 64 -4.79 -13.26 11.81
CA LEU A 64 -5.58 -12.90 13.01
C LEU A 64 -6.30 -14.13 13.58
N PHE A 65 -6.87 -14.95 12.69
CA PHE A 65 -7.39 -16.27 12.99
C PHE A 65 -6.75 -17.33 12.09
N ASP A 66 -6.54 -18.57 12.56
CA ASP A 66 -6.12 -19.65 11.66
C ASP A 66 -7.32 -20.09 10.78
N GLU A 67 -8.53 -20.20 11.35
CA GLU A 67 -9.78 -20.40 10.59
C GLU A 67 -10.88 -19.39 10.96
N ILE A 68 -11.64 -18.91 9.97
CA ILE A 68 -12.96 -18.28 10.21
C ILE A 68 -14.02 -19.15 9.55
N SER A 69 -15.09 -19.47 10.30
CA SER A 69 -16.33 -20.08 9.79
C SER A 69 -17.58 -19.21 10.05
N GLY A 70 -17.41 -18.10 10.77
CA GLY A 70 -18.45 -17.14 11.10
C GLY A 70 -18.63 -16.02 10.07
N THR A 71 -19.04 -14.85 10.56
CA THR A 71 -19.18 -13.62 9.76
C THR A 71 -18.29 -12.52 10.30
N VAL A 72 -17.52 -11.87 9.43
CA VAL A 72 -16.83 -10.61 9.73
C VAL A 72 -17.31 -9.56 8.74
N LYS A 73 -17.83 -8.44 9.24
CA LYS A 73 -18.38 -7.41 8.36
C LYS A 73 -18.18 -5.99 8.85
N ASN A 74 -18.27 -5.03 7.93
CA ASN A 74 -18.16 -3.59 8.21
C ASN A 74 -16.86 -3.25 8.97
N LEU A 75 -15.75 -3.91 8.65
CA LEU A 75 -14.51 -3.85 9.43
C LEU A 75 -13.34 -3.35 8.59
N GLY A 76 -12.63 -2.35 9.11
CA GLY A 76 -11.32 -1.98 8.60
C GLY A 76 -10.22 -2.81 9.28
N VAL A 77 -9.25 -3.26 8.52
CA VAL A 77 -8.06 -3.99 8.97
C VAL A 77 -6.87 -3.27 8.38
N VAL A 78 -6.00 -2.65 9.19
CA VAL A 78 -4.99 -1.70 8.68
C VAL A 78 -3.63 -1.91 9.32
N GLY A 79 -2.57 -1.95 8.52
CA GLY A 79 -1.20 -2.04 9.03
C GLY A 79 -0.84 -3.41 9.60
N PHE A 80 -1.50 -4.47 9.14
CA PHE A 80 -1.19 -5.83 9.55
C PHE A 80 0.09 -6.31 8.83
N ASP A 81 1.11 -6.75 9.58
CA ASP A 81 2.32 -7.41 9.06
C ASP A 81 2.24 -8.92 9.36
N ILE A 82 1.88 -9.70 8.34
CA ILE A 82 1.60 -11.13 8.45
C ILE A 82 2.81 -11.91 7.94
N ASP A 83 3.45 -12.70 8.80
CA ASP A 83 4.60 -13.54 8.46
C ASP A 83 4.52 -14.87 9.22
N SER A 84 4.81 -15.97 8.52
CA SER A 84 4.95 -17.30 9.09
C SER A 84 5.73 -18.20 8.14
N ASP A 85 6.60 -19.02 8.72
CA ASP A 85 7.36 -20.06 8.03
C ASP A 85 6.74 -21.46 8.19
N SER A 86 5.73 -21.59 9.04
CA SER A 86 5.26 -22.86 9.61
C SER A 86 3.79 -23.15 9.38
N SER A 87 2.97 -22.10 9.18
CA SER A 87 1.58 -22.21 8.74
C SER A 87 1.51 -22.66 7.27
N LEU A 88 0.41 -23.32 6.88
CA LEU A 88 0.17 -23.70 5.47
C LEU A 88 -0.54 -22.59 4.67
N THR A 89 -1.20 -21.66 5.34
CA THR A 89 -2.09 -20.66 4.72
C THR A 89 -1.98 -19.33 5.47
N LEU A 90 -1.92 -18.19 4.78
CA LEU A 90 -1.85 -16.86 5.42
C LEU A 90 -2.83 -15.85 4.85
N GLY A 91 -3.41 -15.03 5.73
CA GLY A 91 -4.00 -13.74 5.38
C GLY A 91 -4.28 -12.87 6.60
N ALA A 92 -4.65 -11.61 6.38
CA ALA A 92 -4.78 -10.66 7.48
C ALA A 92 -5.94 -11.00 8.42
N LEU A 93 -7.08 -11.46 7.87
CA LEU A 93 -8.21 -11.93 8.68
C LEU A 93 -8.07 -13.41 9.03
N ALA A 94 -7.72 -14.28 8.07
CA ALA A 94 -7.71 -15.72 8.29
C ALA A 94 -6.60 -16.45 7.53
N GLY A 95 -6.09 -17.56 8.08
CA GLY A 95 -5.43 -18.58 7.27
C GLY A 95 -6.43 -19.18 6.26
N THR A 96 -7.57 -19.67 6.77
CA THR A 96 -8.65 -20.27 5.98
C THR A 96 -10.02 -19.66 6.31
N LEU A 97 -10.81 -19.36 5.30
CA LEU A 97 -12.25 -19.09 5.40
C LEU A 97 -13.03 -20.34 5.02
N ASN A 98 -13.87 -20.85 5.91
CA ASN A 98 -14.54 -22.14 5.79
C ASN A 98 -16.06 -21.98 5.96
N GLY A 99 -16.78 -21.81 4.84
CA GLY A 99 -18.20 -21.43 4.85
C GLY A 99 -18.48 -20.02 5.40
N ALA A 100 -17.44 -19.19 5.54
CA ALA A 100 -17.52 -17.88 6.18
C ALA A 100 -18.18 -16.81 5.29
N VAL A 101 -18.55 -15.68 5.91
CA VAL A 101 -19.01 -14.48 5.20
C VAL A 101 -18.14 -13.29 5.60
N ILE A 102 -17.45 -12.70 4.63
CA ILE A 102 -16.65 -11.48 4.78
C ILE A 102 -17.32 -10.37 3.97
N GLU A 103 -17.87 -9.35 4.62
CA GLU A 103 -18.78 -8.37 3.97
C GLU A 103 -18.42 -6.90 4.30
N ASN A 104 -18.31 -6.02 3.31
CA ASN A 104 -18.07 -4.57 3.51
C ASN A 104 -16.77 -4.28 4.31
N CYS A 105 -15.70 -5.03 4.07
CA CYS A 105 -14.43 -4.88 4.78
C CYS A 105 -13.38 -4.14 3.94
N ALA A 106 -12.52 -3.36 4.61
CA ALA A 106 -11.37 -2.68 4.00
C ALA A 106 -10.07 -3.22 4.61
N VAL A 107 -9.27 -3.96 3.85
CA VAL A 107 -8.12 -4.72 4.38
C VAL A 107 -6.81 -4.24 3.74
N ILE A 108 -5.95 -3.63 4.55
CA ILE A 108 -4.64 -3.10 4.18
C ILE A 108 -3.58 -3.86 4.98
N ALA A 109 -2.89 -4.80 4.33
CA ALA A 109 -1.94 -5.69 4.99
C ALA A 109 -0.76 -6.06 4.10
N ASP A 110 0.35 -6.40 4.74
CA ASP A 110 1.54 -6.97 4.13
C ASP A 110 1.60 -8.45 4.52
N ILE A 111 1.59 -9.34 3.53
CA ILE A 111 1.64 -10.79 3.71
C ILE A 111 2.98 -11.31 3.18
N ASN A 112 3.80 -11.87 4.06
CA ASN A 112 5.09 -12.49 3.80
C ASN A 112 4.97 -14.01 3.95
N ALA A 113 4.65 -14.70 2.86
CA ALA A 113 4.49 -16.14 2.81
C ALA A 113 5.85 -16.85 2.62
N SER A 114 6.34 -17.51 3.67
CA SER A 114 7.63 -18.19 3.67
C SER A 114 7.53 -19.65 4.13
N GLY A 115 8.65 -20.36 4.16
CA GLY A 115 8.74 -21.74 4.68
C GLY A 115 7.73 -22.73 4.07
N LYS A 116 6.74 -23.15 4.87
CA LYS A 116 5.70 -24.14 4.52
C LYS A 116 4.44 -23.56 3.88
N VAL A 117 4.30 -22.23 3.78
CA VAL A 117 3.07 -21.61 3.30
C VAL A 117 2.80 -22.01 1.85
N GLN A 118 1.61 -22.56 1.62
CA GLN A 118 1.11 -22.98 0.32
C GLN A 118 0.25 -21.89 -0.32
N ASP A 119 -0.64 -21.24 0.44
CA ASP A 119 -1.61 -20.30 -0.13
C ASP A 119 -1.70 -19.01 0.68
N ALA A 120 -1.69 -17.86 0.00
CA ALA A 120 -1.63 -16.56 0.64
C ALA A 120 -2.52 -15.51 -0.04
N GLY A 121 -3.19 -14.67 0.75
CA GLY A 121 -3.93 -13.53 0.24
C GLY A 121 -4.19 -12.47 1.30
N ILE A 122 -4.52 -11.25 0.88
CA ILE A 122 -4.70 -10.13 1.81
C ILE A 122 -5.81 -10.41 2.83
N ILE A 123 -6.95 -10.97 2.39
CA ILE A 123 -8.04 -11.38 3.29
C ILE A 123 -7.70 -12.73 3.92
N ALA A 124 -7.43 -13.74 3.09
CA ALA A 124 -7.16 -15.10 3.53
C ALA A 124 -6.27 -15.92 2.60
N GLY A 125 -5.63 -16.96 3.14
CA GLY A 125 -4.88 -17.93 2.34
C GLY A 125 -5.82 -18.80 1.48
N ARG A 126 -6.90 -19.30 2.07
CA ARG A 126 -7.93 -20.12 1.39
C ARG A 126 -9.35 -19.62 1.66
N ALA A 127 -10.23 -19.78 0.68
CA ALA A 127 -11.68 -19.60 0.81
C ALA A 127 -12.39 -20.86 0.30
N VAL A 128 -13.08 -21.57 1.18
CA VAL A 128 -13.65 -22.91 0.91
C VAL A 128 -15.11 -23.05 1.35
N ASN A 129 -15.76 -24.13 0.90
CA ASN A 129 -17.05 -24.63 1.43
C ASN A 129 -18.22 -23.62 1.41
N GLY A 130 -18.37 -22.89 0.30
CA GLY A 130 -19.44 -21.90 0.13
C GLY A 130 -19.13 -20.52 0.73
N THR A 131 -17.87 -20.27 1.10
CA THR A 131 -17.41 -18.96 1.60
C THR A 131 -17.81 -17.82 0.66
N LYS A 132 -18.22 -16.71 1.25
CA LYS A 132 -18.57 -15.46 0.56
C LYS A 132 -17.62 -14.33 0.93
N ILE A 133 -17.14 -13.61 -0.07
CA ILE A 133 -16.38 -12.36 0.08
C ILE A 133 -17.08 -11.30 -0.77
N GLU A 134 -17.75 -10.36 -0.10
CA GLU A 134 -18.71 -9.45 -0.71
C GLU A 134 -18.41 -7.99 -0.33
N ASN A 135 -18.43 -7.08 -1.31
CA ASN A 135 -18.33 -5.63 -1.08
C ASN A 135 -16.99 -5.17 -0.43
N CYS A 136 -15.91 -5.93 -0.59
CA CYS A 136 -14.63 -5.68 0.10
C CYS A 136 -13.63 -4.89 -0.76
N ILE A 137 -12.70 -4.18 -0.11
CA ILE A 137 -11.54 -3.56 -0.76
C ILE A 137 -10.22 -3.98 -0.10
N THR A 138 -9.19 -4.29 -0.89
CA THR A 138 -7.86 -4.66 -0.40
C THR A 138 -6.73 -3.81 -0.98
N SER A 139 -5.66 -3.65 -0.21
CA SER A 139 -4.41 -2.98 -0.59
C SER A 139 -3.24 -3.55 0.24
N GLY A 140 -2.00 -3.25 -0.16
CA GLY A 140 -0.78 -3.74 0.49
C GLY A 140 -0.02 -4.68 -0.44
N ARG A 141 0.61 -5.74 0.09
CA ARG A 141 1.36 -6.73 -0.72
C ARG A 141 1.17 -8.16 -0.26
N VAL A 142 1.31 -9.10 -1.20
CA VAL A 142 1.48 -10.54 -0.96
C VAL A 142 2.77 -10.98 -1.62
N LEU A 143 3.75 -11.38 -0.82
CA LEU A 143 5.06 -11.87 -1.23
C LEU A 143 5.20 -13.34 -0.84
N GLY A 144 5.87 -14.16 -1.66
CA GLY A 144 6.19 -15.53 -1.28
C GLY A 144 6.76 -16.38 -2.41
N SER A 145 8.05 -16.71 -2.33
CA SER A 145 8.78 -17.37 -3.43
C SER A 145 8.42 -18.85 -3.65
N LYS A 146 7.73 -19.51 -2.71
CA LYS A 146 7.46 -20.97 -2.77
C LYS A 146 5.99 -21.38 -2.57
N VAL A 147 5.08 -20.41 -2.55
CA VAL A 147 3.63 -20.68 -2.47
C VAL A 147 3.14 -21.40 -3.72
N ILE A 148 2.06 -22.18 -3.58
CA ILE A 148 1.31 -22.82 -4.67
C ILE A 148 0.47 -21.78 -5.41
N ALA A 149 -0.28 -20.96 -4.67
CA ALA A 149 -1.16 -19.91 -5.17
C ALA A 149 -1.17 -18.66 -4.27
N ALA A 150 -1.30 -17.47 -4.86
CA ALA A 150 -1.51 -16.23 -4.12
C ALA A 150 -2.35 -15.20 -4.88
N GLY A 151 -3.20 -14.48 -4.15
CA GLY A 151 -4.09 -13.47 -4.72
C GLY A 151 -4.28 -12.22 -3.86
N GLY A 152 -4.62 -11.10 -4.50
CA GLY A 152 -4.84 -9.83 -3.81
C GLY A 152 -6.10 -9.80 -2.92
N LEU A 153 -6.99 -10.79 -3.04
CA LEU A 153 -8.04 -11.10 -2.06
C LEU A 153 -7.69 -12.40 -1.33
N VAL A 154 -7.58 -13.51 -2.07
CA VAL A 154 -7.32 -14.86 -1.52
C VAL A 154 -6.34 -15.68 -2.35
N GLY A 155 -5.61 -16.59 -1.72
CA GLY A 155 -4.71 -17.52 -2.41
C GLY A 155 -5.48 -18.57 -3.23
N GLU A 156 -6.21 -19.45 -2.55
CA GLU A 156 -7.07 -20.46 -3.17
C GLU A 156 -8.56 -20.12 -2.92
N ALA A 157 -9.40 -20.29 -3.95
CA ALA A 157 -10.86 -20.23 -3.87
C ALA A 157 -11.45 -21.55 -4.38
N TYR A 158 -11.91 -22.41 -3.48
CA TYR A 158 -12.50 -23.72 -3.79
C TYR A 158 -13.98 -23.76 -3.38
N ASN A 159 -14.90 -23.76 -4.35
CA ASN A 159 -16.34 -23.61 -4.07
C ASN A 159 -16.63 -22.34 -3.25
N ALA A 160 -16.17 -21.18 -3.72
CA ALA A 160 -16.35 -19.88 -3.08
C ALA A 160 -17.03 -18.85 -4.00
N GLN A 161 -17.57 -17.78 -3.40
CA GLN A 161 -18.26 -16.69 -4.08
C GLN A 161 -17.58 -15.36 -3.74
N ILE A 162 -17.00 -14.71 -4.74
CA ILE A 162 -16.36 -13.40 -4.61
C ILE A 162 -17.15 -12.43 -5.48
N ASN A 163 -17.73 -11.39 -4.88
CA ASN A 163 -18.61 -10.45 -5.59
C ASN A 163 -18.38 -9.02 -5.12
N ASN A 164 -18.44 -8.05 -6.04
CA ASN A 164 -18.36 -6.62 -5.69
C ASN A 164 -17.08 -6.28 -4.92
N CYS A 165 -15.91 -6.77 -5.37
CA CYS A 165 -14.64 -6.60 -4.65
C CYS A 165 -13.60 -5.80 -5.45
N VAL A 166 -12.75 -5.06 -4.75
CA VAL A 166 -11.65 -4.28 -5.34
C VAL A 166 -10.32 -4.68 -4.71
N SER A 167 -9.28 -4.86 -5.51
CA SER A 167 -7.92 -5.10 -5.02
C SER A 167 -6.93 -4.15 -5.70
N THR A 168 -6.19 -3.40 -4.90
CA THR A 168 -4.99 -2.66 -5.31
C THR A 168 -3.73 -3.25 -4.68
N ALA A 169 -3.78 -4.50 -4.24
CA ALA A 169 -2.64 -5.20 -3.63
C ALA A 169 -1.58 -5.60 -4.68
N TYR A 170 -0.30 -5.50 -4.31
CA TYR A 170 0.80 -6.01 -5.14
C TYR A 170 1.04 -7.49 -4.86
N VAL A 171 1.01 -8.34 -5.89
CA VAL A 171 1.19 -9.80 -5.72
C VAL A 171 2.47 -10.23 -6.43
N SER A 172 3.41 -10.83 -5.71
CA SER A 172 4.72 -11.22 -6.23
C SER A 172 5.22 -12.52 -5.61
N VAL A 173 5.01 -13.63 -6.31
CA VAL A 173 5.17 -14.98 -5.75
C VAL A 173 5.87 -15.96 -6.69
N GLY A 174 6.23 -17.16 -6.21
CA GLY A 174 6.69 -18.25 -7.08
C GLY A 174 5.54 -18.92 -7.84
N GLY A 175 4.44 -19.19 -7.14
CA GLY A 175 3.29 -19.96 -7.63
C GLY A 175 2.35 -19.23 -8.58
N TYR A 176 1.11 -19.75 -8.66
CA TYR A 176 0.02 -19.14 -9.41
C TYR A 176 -0.32 -17.78 -8.79
N ALA A 177 -0.09 -16.70 -9.54
CA ALA A 177 -0.26 -15.35 -9.05
C ALA A 177 -1.49 -14.70 -9.73
N GLY A 178 -2.42 -14.19 -8.91
CA GLY A 178 -3.61 -13.50 -9.38
C GLY A 178 -3.81 -12.13 -8.72
N GLY A 179 -4.40 -11.17 -9.42
CA GLY A 179 -4.69 -9.86 -8.81
C GLY A 179 -5.86 -9.91 -7.82
N LEU A 180 -6.81 -10.82 -8.04
CA LEU A 180 -7.90 -11.13 -7.11
C LEU A 180 -7.68 -12.48 -6.42
N VAL A 181 -7.45 -13.55 -7.19
CA VAL A 181 -7.42 -14.93 -6.68
C VAL A 181 -6.23 -15.68 -7.27
N GLY A 182 -5.41 -16.34 -6.47
CA GLY A 182 -4.30 -17.14 -6.99
C GLY A 182 -4.77 -18.33 -7.84
N ASP A 183 -5.66 -19.14 -7.27
CA ASP A 183 -6.25 -20.33 -7.88
C ASP A 183 -7.76 -20.41 -7.59
N ALA A 184 -8.60 -20.57 -8.62
CA ALA A 184 -10.05 -20.63 -8.48
C ALA A 184 -10.66 -21.89 -9.13
N GLU A 185 -11.26 -22.76 -8.32
CA GLU A 185 -11.94 -23.99 -8.76
C GLU A 185 -13.36 -24.11 -8.17
N TYR A 186 -14.35 -24.48 -9.00
CA TYR A 186 -15.79 -24.47 -8.65
C TYR A 186 -16.31 -23.13 -8.09
N SER A 187 -15.61 -22.03 -8.35
CA SER A 187 -15.83 -20.74 -7.70
C SER A 187 -16.42 -19.70 -8.65
N THR A 188 -17.09 -18.68 -8.09
CA THR A 188 -17.61 -17.55 -8.87
C THR A 188 -16.91 -16.27 -8.46
N VAL A 189 -16.42 -15.52 -9.45
CA VAL A 189 -15.88 -14.16 -9.26
C VAL A 189 -16.70 -13.19 -10.10
N SER A 190 -17.33 -12.19 -9.49
CA SER A 190 -18.20 -11.28 -10.22
C SER A 190 -18.07 -9.81 -9.79
N ASN A 191 -18.36 -8.90 -10.71
CA ASN A 191 -18.41 -7.45 -10.48
C ASN A 191 -17.19 -6.91 -9.71
N SER A 192 -15.98 -7.36 -10.06
CA SER A 192 -14.78 -7.11 -9.24
C SER A 192 -13.65 -6.50 -10.06
N VAL A 193 -12.81 -5.67 -9.42
CA VAL A 193 -11.77 -4.87 -10.08
C VAL A 193 -10.38 -5.12 -9.48
N PHE A 194 -9.39 -5.34 -10.33
CA PHE A 194 -7.97 -5.32 -9.95
C PHE A 194 -7.25 -4.09 -10.52
N GLY A 195 -6.52 -3.35 -9.68
CA GLY A 195 -5.91 -2.06 -10.00
C GLY A 195 -4.40 -1.95 -9.75
N ASN A 196 -3.66 -3.06 -9.76
CA ASN A 196 -2.21 -3.07 -9.51
C ASN A 196 -1.46 -4.05 -10.44
N MET A 197 -0.34 -4.62 -9.99
CA MET A 197 0.59 -5.46 -10.71
C MET A 197 0.68 -6.85 -10.05
N VAL A 198 0.74 -7.88 -10.91
CA VAL A 198 0.95 -9.28 -10.52
C VAL A 198 2.27 -9.76 -11.12
N VAL A 199 3.05 -10.53 -10.35
CA VAL A 199 4.32 -11.13 -10.74
C VAL A 199 4.36 -12.58 -10.26
N SER A 200 4.77 -13.49 -11.14
CA SER A 200 5.13 -14.88 -10.80
C SER A 200 6.56 -15.13 -11.26
N SER A 201 7.39 -15.74 -10.42
CA SER A 201 8.80 -16.06 -10.75
C SER A 201 9.02 -17.49 -11.23
N GLU A 202 8.10 -18.43 -10.95
CA GLU A 202 8.27 -19.85 -11.29
C GLU A 202 7.08 -20.44 -12.08
N LYS A 203 5.85 -19.92 -11.90
CA LYS A 203 4.66 -20.35 -12.63
C LYS A 203 4.09 -19.20 -13.49
N LYS A 204 2.78 -19.00 -13.42
CA LYS A 204 2.01 -18.10 -14.29
C LYS A 204 1.35 -16.99 -13.47
N ALA A 205 1.31 -15.79 -14.05
CA ALA A 205 0.70 -14.60 -13.48
C ALA A 205 -0.40 -14.06 -14.42
N GLY A 206 -1.64 -13.99 -13.93
CA GLY A 206 -2.75 -13.31 -14.60
C GLY A 206 -3.30 -12.18 -13.72
N ASN A 207 -3.79 -11.12 -14.35
CA ASN A 207 -4.20 -9.91 -13.62
C ASN A 207 -5.49 -10.11 -12.79
N ILE A 208 -6.29 -11.12 -13.11
CA ILE A 208 -7.41 -11.56 -12.26
C ILE A 208 -7.01 -12.81 -11.49
N ALA A 209 -6.52 -13.84 -12.20
CA ALA A 209 -6.20 -15.13 -11.61
C ALA A 209 -4.92 -15.79 -12.14
N GLY A 210 -4.24 -16.54 -11.29
CA GLY A 210 -3.11 -17.38 -11.70
C GLY A 210 -3.60 -18.64 -12.43
N ARG A 211 -4.53 -19.38 -11.80
CA ARG A 211 -5.35 -20.44 -12.41
C ARG A 211 -6.84 -20.14 -12.19
N PHE A 212 -7.64 -20.30 -13.23
CA PHE A 212 -9.10 -20.16 -13.18
C PHE A 212 -9.73 -21.34 -13.91
N ALA A 213 -10.05 -22.41 -13.18
CA ALA A 213 -10.52 -23.66 -13.78
C ALA A 213 -11.83 -23.47 -14.56
N ASP A 214 -12.06 -24.31 -15.59
CA ASP A 214 -13.29 -24.26 -16.40
C ASP A 214 -14.58 -24.58 -15.62
N THR A 215 -14.44 -25.08 -14.39
CA THR A 215 -15.54 -25.27 -13.43
C THR A 215 -15.94 -23.98 -12.71
N SER A 216 -15.10 -22.96 -12.76
CA SER A 216 -15.31 -21.62 -12.20
C SER A 216 -15.96 -20.68 -13.21
N LYS A 217 -16.56 -19.59 -12.73
CA LYS A 217 -17.28 -18.60 -13.57
C LYS A 217 -16.86 -17.18 -13.22
N ALA A 218 -16.50 -16.41 -14.24
CA ALA A 218 -16.30 -14.97 -14.09
C ALA A 218 -17.44 -14.20 -14.78
N GLU A 219 -17.93 -13.13 -14.14
CA GLU A 219 -18.90 -12.21 -14.74
C GLU A 219 -18.53 -10.77 -14.40
N ASN A 220 -18.28 -9.94 -15.42
CA ASN A 220 -18.01 -8.52 -15.23
C ASN A 220 -16.80 -8.27 -14.30
N VAL A 221 -15.70 -8.98 -14.56
CA VAL A 221 -14.46 -8.89 -13.77
C VAL A 221 -13.41 -8.11 -14.57
N LEU A 222 -12.88 -7.03 -13.99
CA LEU A 222 -12.10 -6.03 -14.71
C LEU A 222 -10.69 -5.90 -14.12
N PHE A 223 -9.69 -5.61 -14.96
CA PHE A 223 -8.36 -5.22 -14.47
C PHE A 223 -7.81 -3.99 -15.20
N ASP A 224 -6.95 -3.24 -14.51
CA ASP A 224 -6.29 -2.08 -15.09
C ASP A 224 -5.11 -2.49 -16.00
N GLY A 225 -5.35 -2.38 -17.31
CA GLY A 225 -4.35 -2.63 -18.34
C GLY A 225 -3.16 -1.66 -18.32
N ARG A 226 -3.19 -0.60 -17.49
CA ARG A 226 -2.06 0.35 -17.31
C ARG A 226 -1.08 -0.08 -16.22
N THR A 227 -1.51 -0.87 -15.24
CA THR A 227 -0.64 -1.37 -14.14
C THR A 227 -0.20 -2.82 -14.36
N SER A 228 -0.89 -3.54 -15.24
CA SER A 228 -0.61 -4.92 -15.62
C SER A 228 0.72 -5.09 -16.37
N ARG A 229 1.57 -6.06 -15.96
CA ARG A 229 2.80 -6.43 -16.71
C ARG A 229 2.54 -7.17 -18.03
N ASN A 230 1.42 -7.86 -18.11
CA ASN A 230 0.95 -8.58 -19.29
C ASN A 230 -0.55 -8.27 -19.45
N GLN A 231 -1.15 -8.48 -20.63
CA GLN A 231 -2.61 -8.28 -20.81
C GLN A 231 -3.39 -9.60 -20.62
N VAL A 232 -2.92 -10.49 -19.74
CA VAL A 232 -3.53 -11.81 -19.48
C VAL A 232 -4.44 -11.70 -18.26
N ALA A 233 -5.69 -12.15 -18.38
CA ALA A 233 -6.66 -12.10 -17.29
C ALA A 233 -6.50 -13.30 -16.36
N ALA A 234 -6.51 -14.52 -16.93
CA ALA A 234 -6.23 -15.77 -16.21
C ALA A 234 -5.17 -16.55 -16.98
N ALA A 235 -4.05 -16.84 -16.33
CA ALA A 235 -2.91 -17.42 -17.04
C ALA A 235 -3.02 -18.94 -17.25
N ASP A 236 -3.98 -19.59 -16.60
CA ASP A 236 -4.31 -21.01 -16.76
C ASP A 236 -5.84 -21.17 -16.66
N GLY A 237 -6.45 -21.90 -17.62
CA GLY A 237 -7.90 -22.09 -17.68
C GLY A 237 -8.68 -20.97 -18.40
N SER A 238 -9.86 -20.62 -17.90
CA SER A 238 -10.84 -19.77 -18.58
C SER A 238 -10.70 -18.28 -18.24
N GLU A 239 -10.66 -17.44 -19.28
CA GLU A 239 -10.72 -15.97 -19.16
C GLU A 239 -12.14 -15.40 -19.42
N SER A 240 -13.14 -16.27 -19.66
CA SER A 240 -14.48 -15.83 -20.07
C SER A 240 -15.15 -14.98 -18.98
N GLY A 241 -15.52 -13.74 -19.32
CA GLY A 241 -16.10 -12.78 -18.39
C GLY A 241 -15.11 -11.80 -17.76
N MET A 242 -13.81 -11.96 -18.03
CA MET A 242 -12.73 -11.07 -17.57
C MET A 242 -12.28 -10.10 -18.68
N ARG A 243 -11.95 -8.83 -18.33
CA ARG A 243 -11.61 -7.79 -19.32
C ARG A 243 -10.58 -6.77 -18.82
N SER A 244 -9.67 -6.35 -19.70
CA SER A 244 -8.77 -5.21 -19.48
C SER A 244 -9.49 -3.88 -19.75
N PHE A 245 -9.26 -2.88 -18.89
CA PHE A 245 -9.76 -1.50 -19.02
C PHE A 245 -8.67 -0.51 -18.64
N SER A 246 -8.82 0.78 -18.96
CA SER A 246 -7.88 1.80 -18.46
C SER A 246 -8.25 2.27 -17.05
N THR A 247 -7.27 2.75 -16.28
CA THR A 247 -7.47 3.41 -14.98
C THR A 247 -8.62 4.42 -14.98
N LYS A 248 -8.76 5.22 -16.05
CA LYS A 248 -9.82 6.22 -16.20
C LYS A 248 -11.20 5.58 -16.37
N ASP A 249 -11.28 4.50 -17.13
CA ASP A 249 -12.54 3.79 -17.32
C ASP A 249 -12.96 3.08 -16.03
N LEU A 250 -12.00 2.56 -15.25
CA LEU A 250 -12.23 1.94 -13.95
C LEU A 250 -12.58 2.94 -12.84
N SER A 251 -12.07 4.17 -12.89
CA SER A 251 -12.51 5.25 -11.98
C SER A 251 -13.91 5.77 -12.34
N ALA A 252 -14.33 5.62 -13.60
CA ALA A 252 -15.65 6.01 -14.10
C ALA A 252 -16.64 4.83 -14.24
N ALA A 253 -16.24 3.60 -13.88
CA ALA A 253 -16.99 2.40 -14.19
C ALA A 253 -18.32 2.34 -13.42
N ALA A 254 -19.43 2.32 -14.16
CA ALA A 254 -20.78 2.10 -13.62
C ALA A 254 -21.02 0.59 -13.34
N LEU A 255 -20.16 -0.01 -12.52
CA LEU A 255 -20.41 -1.34 -11.97
C LEU A 255 -21.62 -1.27 -11.03
N SER A 256 -22.52 -2.24 -11.12
CA SER A 256 -23.73 -2.25 -10.29
C SER A 256 -23.36 -2.37 -8.81
N GLY A 257 -23.79 -1.41 -7.99
CA GLY A 257 -23.46 -1.37 -6.57
C GLY A 257 -22.14 -0.65 -6.24
N PHE A 258 -21.46 -0.03 -7.21
CA PHE A 258 -20.27 0.80 -6.99
C PHE A 258 -20.60 2.31 -6.93
N VAL A 259 -19.70 3.06 -6.32
CA VAL A 259 -19.65 4.54 -6.31
C VAL A 259 -18.27 5.02 -6.76
N THR A 260 -18.24 6.14 -7.48
CA THR A 260 -17.01 6.77 -7.94
C THR A 260 -16.20 7.36 -6.78
N THR A 261 -14.87 7.39 -6.93
CA THR A 261 -13.94 8.06 -6.02
C THR A 261 -12.96 8.91 -6.83
N ASP A 262 -12.02 9.58 -6.16
CA ASP A 262 -10.88 10.22 -6.81
C ASP A 262 -9.89 9.22 -7.44
N GLY A 263 -10.06 7.92 -7.16
CA GLY A 263 -9.36 6.82 -7.82
C GLY A 263 -10.31 5.74 -8.34
N TYR A 264 -10.02 4.47 -8.09
CA TYR A 264 -10.88 3.38 -8.53
C TYR A 264 -12.29 3.50 -7.93
N ALA A 265 -13.31 3.13 -8.70
CA ALA A 265 -14.66 3.00 -8.14
C ALA A 265 -14.66 1.88 -7.07
N ILE A 266 -15.48 2.05 -6.02
CA ILE A 266 -15.57 1.11 -4.89
C ILE A 266 -17.01 0.69 -4.59
N PRO A 267 -17.25 -0.44 -3.92
CA PRO A 267 -18.56 -0.81 -3.39
C PRO A 267 -19.23 0.33 -2.60
N ALA A 268 -20.50 0.61 -2.89
CA ALA A 268 -21.25 1.71 -2.30
C ALA A 268 -21.37 1.61 -0.77
N SER A 269 -21.45 0.39 -0.23
CA SER A 269 -21.54 0.13 1.20
C SER A 269 -20.30 0.56 2.00
N LEU A 270 -19.14 0.68 1.35
CA LEU A 270 -17.91 1.19 1.98
C LEU A 270 -17.94 2.71 2.22
N LYS A 271 -18.81 3.46 1.52
CA LYS A 271 -19.04 4.89 1.79
C LYS A 271 -20.18 5.09 2.80
N SER A 272 -19.88 4.83 4.07
CA SER A 272 -20.81 5.03 5.19
C SER A 272 -20.62 6.39 5.87
N SER A 273 -21.70 7.16 6.06
CA SER A 273 -21.71 8.42 6.82
C SER A 273 -21.57 8.23 8.34
N GLY A 274 -21.60 6.98 8.83
CA GLY A 274 -21.39 6.62 10.23
C GLY A 274 -20.09 5.85 10.46
N SER A 275 -19.09 6.00 9.59
CA SER A 275 -17.78 5.37 9.73
C SER A 275 -16.83 6.15 10.63
N SER A 276 -15.84 5.45 11.21
CA SER A 276 -14.72 6.12 11.86
C SER A 276 -13.85 6.82 10.82
N ALA A 277 -13.13 7.86 11.25
CA ALA A 277 -12.21 8.58 10.37
C ALA A 277 -11.13 7.63 9.80
N LYS A 278 -10.61 6.69 10.62
CA LYS A 278 -9.64 5.69 10.16
C LYS A 278 -10.22 4.77 9.09
N PHE A 279 -11.49 4.35 9.22
CA PHE A 279 -12.14 3.49 8.23
C PHE A 279 -12.33 4.22 6.89
N ALA A 280 -12.83 5.45 6.93
CA ALA A 280 -12.96 6.28 5.74
C ALA A 280 -11.60 6.49 5.03
N THR A 281 -10.55 6.84 5.79
CA THR A 281 -9.19 6.97 5.23
C THR A 281 -8.63 5.66 4.69
N ALA A 282 -8.92 4.51 5.32
CA ALA A 282 -8.50 3.20 4.80
C ALA A 282 -9.15 2.87 3.45
N VAL A 283 -10.45 3.15 3.32
CA VAL A 283 -11.21 2.98 2.07
C VAL A 283 -10.67 3.93 0.98
N GLU A 284 -10.49 5.21 1.29
CA GLU A 284 -9.91 6.20 0.36
C GLU A 284 -8.50 5.82 -0.08
N PHE A 285 -7.64 5.42 0.87
CA PHE A 285 -6.29 4.95 0.60
C PHE A 285 -6.31 3.76 -0.35
N ALA A 286 -7.06 2.70 -0.04
CA ALA A 286 -7.10 1.49 -0.86
C ALA A 286 -7.73 1.71 -2.25
N ALA A 287 -8.57 2.75 -2.42
CA ALA A 287 -9.13 3.16 -3.71
C ALA A 287 -8.17 3.99 -4.59
N MET A 288 -7.03 4.47 -4.06
CA MET A 288 -6.12 5.33 -4.83
C MET A 288 -5.60 4.65 -6.11
N THR A 289 -5.52 5.42 -7.20
CA THR A 289 -4.90 4.95 -8.44
C THR A 289 -3.41 4.67 -8.26
N ILE A 290 -2.92 3.67 -8.98
CA ILE A 290 -1.51 3.28 -9.00
C ILE A 290 -0.90 3.73 -10.31
N LYS A 291 0.21 4.48 -10.23
CA LYS A 291 0.91 5.01 -11.40
C LYS A 291 2.04 4.07 -11.80
N TYR A 292 1.97 3.54 -13.02
CA TYR A 292 3.03 2.71 -13.59
C TYR A 292 4.20 3.57 -14.10
N VAL A 293 5.43 3.06 -13.95
CA VAL A 293 6.68 3.65 -14.49
C VAL A 293 7.50 2.53 -15.15
N SER A 294 8.16 2.80 -16.28
CA SER A 294 8.85 1.80 -17.15
C SER A 294 10.38 1.76 -16.99
N GLY A 295 11.04 0.80 -17.66
CA GLY A 295 12.52 0.61 -17.73
C GLY A 295 13.01 -0.59 -16.90
N MET A 296 14.00 -1.40 -17.34
CA MET A 296 14.30 -2.73 -16.71
C MET A 296 15.76 -3.18 -16.46
N ASN A 297 16.03 -3.80 -15.28
CA ASN A 297 16.95 -4.93 -14.97
C ASN A 297 17.19 -5.16 -13.45
N VAL A 298 17.56 -6.40 -13.08
CA VAL A 298 17.22 -7.08 -11.80
C VAL A 298 18.32 -6.98 -10.71
N GLY A 299 17.96 -6.56 -9.49
CA GLY A 299 18.87 -6.63 -8.33
C GLY A 299 18.27 -6.22 -6.98
N THR A 300 17.63 -5.05 -6.91
CA THR A 300 17.09 -4.51 -5.65
C THR A 300 15.90 -3.60 -5.90
N ALA A 301 14.69 -4.07 -5.60
CA ALA A 301 13.45 -3.30 -5.70
C ALA A 301 12.51 -3.61 -4.52
N LEU A 302 12.78 -2.98 -3.37
CA LEU A 302 11.76 -2.81 -2.34
C LEU A 302 10.82 -1.68 -2.79
N ASN A 303 9.67 -2.05 -3.35
CA ASN A 303 8.58 -1.09 -3.55
C ASN A 303 8.12 -0.57 -2.17
N TYR A 304 7.80 0.72 -2.05
CA TYR A 304 7.47 1.39 -0.78
C TYR A 304 6.18 0.86 -0.12
N THR A 305 6.33 -0.26 0.57
CA THR A 305 5.44 -0.80 1.62
C THR A 305 6.23 -1.17 2.89
N ASP A 306 7.56 -1.08 2.88
CA ASP A 306 8.38 -1.14 4.10
C ASP A 306 8.21 0.12 4.97
N ILE A 307 7.06 0.23 5.65
CA ILE A 307 7.04 0.75 7.02
C ILE A 307 7.34 -0.45 7.95
N LYS A 308 8.56 -1.01 7.82
CA LYS A 308 9.08 -1.87 8.89
C LYS A 308 9.61 -0.96 9.99
N ILE A 309 8.95 -1.01 11.14
CA ILE A 309 9.39 -0.31 12.35
C ILE A 309 10.76 -0.87 12.73
N ALA A 310 11.83 -0.13 12.42
CA ALA A 310 13.18 -0.50 12.79
C ALA A 310 13.30 -0.49 14.32
N ALA A 311 13.31 -1.68 14.93
CA ALA A 311 13.50 -1.84 16.36
C ALA A 311 14.82 -1.18 16.80
N GLN A 312 14.69 -0.22 17.72
CA GLN A 312 15.75 0.48 18.45
C GLN A 312 17.17 0.45 17.86
N VAL A 313 17.49 1.40 16.98
CA VAL A 313 18.87 1.88 16.86
C VAL A 313 19.06 3.01 17.88
N ASN A 314 19.74 2.69 18.98
CA ASN A 314 19.93 3.60 20.11
C ASN A 314 20.77 4.84 19.75
N SER A 315 20.14 6.00 19.58
CA SER A 315 20.25 7.13 20.53
C SER A 315 19.60 8.42 20.00
N ASN A 316 19.14 9.29 20.92
CA ASN A 316 18.56 10.62 20.68
C ASN A 316 17.18 10.60 19.97
N ALA A 317 16.27 9.83 20.55
CA ALA A 317 14.97 9.46 19.99
C ALA A 317 13.88 10.54 20.00
N VAL A 318 12.95 10.36 19.05
CA VAL A 318 11.60 10.92 19.01
C VAL A 318 10.82 10.53 20.27
N SER A 319 10.07 11.47 20.86
CA SER A 319 9.16 11.20 21.97
C SER A 319 7.76 10.81 21.48
N VAL A 320 7.21 9.72 22.02
CA VAL A 320 5.85 9.24 21.76
C VAL A 320 4.96 9.61 22.96
N ASP A 321 3.89 10.37 22.75
CA ASP A 321 2.84 10.52 23.77
C ASP A 321 1.93 9.30 23.73
N ARG A 322 1.95 8.50 24.80
CA ARG A 322 1.16 7.27 24.95
C ARG A 322 -0.26 7.50 25.49
N THR A 323 -0.69 8.76 25.63
CA THR A 323 -1.98 9.12 26.24
C THR A 323 -3.10 9.36 25.22
N ASN A 324 -2.80 9.44 23.92
CA ASN A 324 -3.80 9.70 22.85
C ASN A 324 -3.61 8.84 21.57
N GLY A 325 -2.76 7.81 21.60
CA GLY A 325 -2.50 6.92 20.45
C GLY A 325 -1.68 7.55 19.31
N LEU A 326 -1.32 6.75 18.30
CA LEU A 326 -0.59 7.25 17.13
C LEU A 326 -1.50 8.13 16.27
N VAL A 327 -1.21 9.43 16.28
CA VAL A 327 -1.85 10.44 15.45
C VAL A 327 -0.88 10.83 14.33
N ILE A 328 -0.97 10.19 13.16
CA ILE A 328 -0.39 10.76 11.93
C ILE A 328 -1.37 11.80 11.41
N THR A 329 -1.24 13.01 11.95
CA THR A 329 -1.97 14.16 11.45
C THR A 329 -1.05 15.00 10.58
N LEU A 330 -1.23 14.89 9.27
CA LEU A 330 -1.10 16.05 8.39
C LEU A 330 -2.24 16.99 8.78
N MET A 331 -2.02 17.82 9.81
CA MET A 331 -2.98 18.88 10.10
C MET A 331 -3.01 19.77 8.86
N LYS A 332 -4.21 20.20 8.50
CA LYS A 332 -4.40 21.47 7.83
C LYS A 332 -4.01 22.59 8.81
N ASN A 333 -2.73 22.62 9.17
CA ASN A 333 -2.10 23.69 9.92
C ASN A 333 -2.18 24.93 9.04
N LYS A 334 -2.36 26.09 9.66
CA LYS A 334 -2.33 27.41 9.03
C LYS A 334 -1.12 27.64 8.11
N ASP A 335 -0.02 26.93 8.37
CA ASP A 335 1.22 27.00 7.59
C ASP A 335 1.23 26.14 6.31
N PHE A 336 0.34 25.15 6.18
CA PHE A 336 0.33 24.15 5.08
C PHE A 336 -1.06 23.88 4.49
N GLY A 337 -2.05 24.72 4.80
CA GLY A 337 -3.45 24.49 4.41
C GLY A 337 -3.73 24.50 2.90
N ASP A 338 -2.84 25.13 2.13
CA ASP A 338 -3.02 25.41 0.70
C ASP A 338 -1.95 24.72 -0.19
N THR A 339 -1.27 23.69 0.31
CA THR A 339 -0.25 22.96 -0.48
C THR A 339 -0.85 21.86 -1.36
N ASP A 340 -0.64 21.93 -2.67
CA ASP A 340 -1.26 21.09 -3.73
C ASP A 340 -0.78 19.61 -3.82
N ASN A 341 0.03 19.14 -2.87
CA ASN A 341 0.74 17.86 -3.01
C ASN A 341 -0.14 16.63 -2.69
N ARG A 342 -0.67 16.01 -3.74
CA ARG A 342 -1.37 14.71 -3.66
C ARG A 342 -0.38 13.55 -3.44
N ILE A 343 -0.68 12.68 -2.47
CA ILE A 343 0.03 11.40 -2.27
C ILE A 343 -0.08 10.56 -3.55
N ALA A 344 1.01 9.92 -3.98
CA ALA A 344 1.07 9.10 -5.20
C ALA A 344 1.71 7.73 -4.92
N ARG A 345 1.19 6.69 -5.58
CA ARG A 345 1.69 5.31 -5.53
C ARG A 345 2.36 4.94 -6.85
N TYR A 346 3.49 4.22 -6.79
CA TYR A 346 4.29 3.85 -7.96
C TYR A 346 4.59 2.35 -8.02
N ALA A 347 4.77 1.80 -9.22
CA ALA A 347 5.24 0.44 -9.48
C ALA A 347 6.40 0.46 -10.49
N ASN A 348 7.44 -0.35 -10.26
CA ASN A 348 8.71 -0.31 -11.00
C ASN A 348 9.12 -1.66 -11.63
N PRO A 349 9.82 -1.61 -12.78
CA PRO A 349 10.64 -2.71 -13.26
C PRO A 349 12.18 -2.45 -13.45
N ALA A 350 12.84 -1.35 -12.97
CA ALA A 350 14.32 -1.20 -12.71
C ALA A 350 15.36 -0.90 -13.87
N SER A 351 16.68 -1.23 -13.81
CA SER A 351 17.69 -0.82 -14.86
C SER A 351 19.10 -1.53 -14.90
N GLU A 352 19.97 -1.16 -15.88
CA GLU A 352 21.28 -1.80 -16.26
C GLU A 352 22.61 -1.26 -15.63
N GLY A 353 22.59 -0.43 -14.59
CA GLY A 353 23.84 0.06 -13.97
C GLY A 353 23.68 0.73 -12.61
N SER A 354 24.78 0.98 -11.88
CA SER A 354 24.77 1.57 -10.53
C SER A 354 26.02 2.39 -10.19
N ALA A 355 25.85 3.43 -9.37
CA ALA A 355 26.87 4.32 -8.82
C ALA A 355 26.58 4.64 -7.34
N THR A 356 27.54 5.21 -6.61
CA THR A 356 27.36 5.62 -5.21
C THR A 356 27.07 7.12 -5.13
N VAL A 357 25.99 7.52 -4.44
CA VAL A 357 25.62 8.93 -4.31
C VAL A 357 25.67 9.35 -2.85
N SER A 358 26.50 10.34 -2.52
CA SER A 358 26.44 11.00 -1.20
C SER A 358 25.78 12.36 -1.31
N TYR A 359 25.15 12.82 -0.23
CA TYR A 359 24.68 14.20 -0.16
C TYR A 359 24.79 14.83 1.23
N SER A 360 24.79 16.16 1.26
CA SER A 360 24.72 16.99 2.46
C SER A 360 23.79 18.20 2.26
N ILE A 361 23.20 18.72 3.33
CA ILE A 361 22.41 19.97 3.31
C ILE A 361 23.01 20.98 4.27
N VAL A 362 23.41 22.12 3.73
CA VAL A 362 24.02 23.25 4.43
C VAL A 362 23.04 24.43 4.39
N ASP A 363 22.59 24.91 5.55
CA ASP A 363 21.80 26.13 5.64
C ASP A 363 22.70 27.36 5.83
N SER A 364 22.88 28.12 4.75
CA SER A 364 23.65 29.38 4.80
C SER A 364 22.99 30.46 5.67
N THR A 365 21.70 30.31 5.98
CA THR A 365 20.91 31.26 6.77
C THR A 365 20.88 30.94 8.26
N LYS A 366 21.23 29.69 8.65
CA LYS A 366 21.14 29.13 10.01
C LYS A 366 19.74 29.18 10.66
N ALA A 367 18.69 29.44 9.88
CA ALA A 367 17.33 29.58 10.38
C ALA A 367 16.59 28.23 10.46
N LEU A 368 17.08 27.21 9.73
CA LEU A 368 16.49 25.90 9.58
C LEU A 368 17.39 24.77 10.11
N ASP A 369 18.53 25.09 10.74
CA ASP A 369 19.46 24.12 11.34
C ASP A 369 18.72 23.12 12.26
N GLY A 370 19.03 21.83 12.10
CA GLY A 370 18.42 20.73 12.87
C GLY A 370 16.96 20.41 12.53
N LYS A 371 16.30 21.17 11.64
CA LYS A 371 14.94 20.84 11.15
C LYS A 371 14.98 19.65 10.21
N LEU A 372 13.93 18.83 10.27
CA LEU A 372 13.73 17.70 9.36
C LEU A 372 13.16 18.21 8.04
N VAL A 373 13.78 17.82 6.91
CA VAL A 373 13.28 18.11 5.56
C VAL A 373 13.20 16.83 4.73
N GLY A 374 12.20 16.79 3.85
CA GLY A 374 12.08 15.79 2.81
C GLY A 374 12.90 16.19 1.59
N VAL A 375 13.65 15.23 1.06
CA VAL A 375 14.53 15.39 -0.10
C VAL A 375 14.18 14.31 -1.11
N MET A 376 14.17 14.67 -2.40
CA MET A 376 13.93 13.72 -3.47
C MET A 376 15.14 13.74 -4.41
N LEU A 377 15.87 12.61 -4.48
CA LEU A 377 16.80 12.35 -5.59
C LEU A 377 16.08 11.50 -6.62
N LYS A 378 16.38 11.70 -7.89
CA LYS A 378 15.84 10.93 -9.00
C LYS A 378 16.90 10.73 -10.08
N SER A 379 16.89 9.62 -10.79
CA SER A 379 17.61 9.44 -12.06
C SER A 379 16.63 9.23 -13.21
N LYS A 380 17.03 9.53 -14.44
CA LYS A 380 16.14 9.50 -15.62
C LYS A 380 16.82 8.85 -16.83
N LEU A 381 16.14 7.94 -17.49
CA LEU A 381 16.52 7.38 -18.78
C LEU A 381 15.32 7.56 -19.71
N GLU A 382 15.47 8.38 -20.76
CA GLU A 382 14.37 8.74 -21.65
C GLU A 382 13.15 9.28 -20.86
N ASP A 383 11.97 8.70 -21.05
CA ASP A 383 10.74 9.05 -20.30
C ASP A 383 10.62 8.33 -18.94
N SER A 384 11.58 7.48 -18.58
CA SER A 384 11.55 6.64 -17.38
C SER A 384 12.33 7.27 -16.22
N ALA A 385 11.82 7.16 -14.99
CA ALA A 385 12.33 7.88 -13.83
C ALA A 385 12.38 7.02 -12.55
N ASN A 386 13.56 6.90 -11.93
CA ASN A 386 13.73 6.27 -10.62
C ASN A 386 13.80 7.37 -9.54
N SER A 387 13.02 7.32 -8.47
CA SER A 387 13.07 8.29 -7.37
C SER A 387 13.37 7.63 -6.02
N PHE A 388 14.29 8.21 -5.26
CA PHE A 388 14.69 7.80 -3.92
C PHE A 388 14.48 8.99 -2.98
N GLY A 389 13.35 8.98 -2.27
CA GLY A 389 13.00 10.01 -1.29
C GLY A 389 13.54 9.66 0.10
N PHE A 390 14.01 10.66 0.84
CA PHE A 390 14.49 10.47 2.21
C PHE A 390 14.29 11.71 3.07
N PHE A 391 14.24 11.52 4.38
CA PHE A 391 14.21 12.59 5.36
C PHE A 391 15.58 12.79 5.98
N THR A 392 16.06 14.03 6.04
CA THR A 392 17.31 14.37 6.73
C THR A 392 17.17 15.61 7.60
N LYS A 393 18.10 15.79 8.55
CA LYS A 393 18.19 17.04 9.32
C LYS A 393 19.16 17.99 8.62
N ILE A 394 18.76 19.25 8.49
CA ILE A 394 19.64 20.31 7.99
C ILE A 394 20.86 20.45 8.91
N GLY A 395 22.06 20.48 8.33
CA GLY A 395 23.32 20.52 9.06
C GLY A 395 23.78 19.20 9.67
N SER A 396 23.20 18.05 9.31
CA SER A 396 23.67 16.73 9.76
C SER A 396 24.91 16.23 9.00
N GLU A 397 25.50 15.14 9.50
CA GLU A 397 26.53 14.38 8.81
C GLU A 397 26.10 13.93 7.39
N ILE A 398 27.09 13.70 6.52
CA ILE A 398 26.93 13.30 5.12
C ILE A 398 26.17 11.97 5.06
N ARG A 399 25.24 11.87 4.11
CA ARG A 399 24.39 10.71 3.88
C ARG A 399 24.80 10.05 2.56
N THR A 400 25.32 8.82 2.63
CA THR A 400 25.73 8.04 1.46
C THR A 400 24.70 6.96 1.13
N ILE A 401 24.40 6.83 -0.16
CA ILE A 401 23.49 5.84 -0.74
C ILE A 401 24.27 5.03 -1.77
N ASN A 402 24.48 3.75 -1.47
CA ASN A 402 25.21 2.84 -2.35
C ASN A 402 24.26 2.22 -3.38
N GLY A 403 24.74 2.02 -4.61
CA GLY A 403 24.00 1.28 -5.64
C GLY A 403 22.84 2.04 -6.29
N VAL A 404 22.89 3.38 -6.32
CA VAL A 404 21.92 4.20 -7.04
C VAL A 404 22.10 3.99 -8.54
N SER A 405 21.05 3.58 -9.25
CA SER A 405 21.13 3.47 -10.70
C SER A 405 21.21 4.83 -11.37
N VAL A 406 22.38 5.14 -11.92
CA VAL A 406 22.67 6.38 -12.66
C VAL A 406 22.90 6.01 -14.13
N THR A 407 22.23 6.74 -15.01
CA THR A 407 22.17 6.52 -16.46
C THR A 407 23.04 7.53 -17.19
N ASP A 408 23.20 7.39 -18.52
CA ASP A 408 23.93 8.37 -19.36
C ASP A 408 23.38 9.82 -19.27
N GLY A 409 22.19 10.01 -18.68
CA GLY A 409 21.58 11.31 -18.42
C GLY A 409 22.17 12.03 -17.20
N GLY A 410 21.81 11.58 -16.00
CA GLY A 410 22.13 12.29 -14.76
C GLY A 410 21.14 12.09 -13.60
N ILE A 411 21.33 12.90 -12.55
CA ILE A 411 20.53 12.90 -11.31
C ILE A 411 19.71 14.21 -11.21
N TYR A 412 18.40 14.09 -11.12
CA TYR A 412 17.47 15.16 -10.76
C TYR A 412 17.33 15.25 -9.25
N VAL A 413 17.26 16.46 -8.70
CA VAL A 413 17.17 16.69 -7.25
C VAL A 413 16.18 17.81 -6.90
N ASP A 414 15.32 17.53 -5.93
CA ASP A 414 14.31 18.46 -5.42
C ASP A 414 14.22 18.47 -3.89
N LEU A 415 13.85 19.64 -3.35
CA LEU A 415 13.77 19.93 -1.92
C LEU A 415 12.50 20.71 -1.60
N SER A 416 11.65 20.14 -0.75
CA SER A 416 10.53 20.88 -0.16
C SER A 416 11.02 21.77 0.99
N LEU A 417 10.98 23.09 0.78
CA LEU A 417 11.43 24.10 1.75
C LEU A 417 10.29 25.08 2.14
N PRO A 418 10.36 25.74 3.31
CA PRO A 418 9.40 26.78 3.69
C PRO A 418 9.41 27.98 2.73
N ILE A 419 8.27 28.67 2.63
CA ILE A 419 8.12 29.90 1.83
C ILE A 419 9.20 30.94 2.22
N GLY A 420 9.83 31.55 1.22
CA GLY A 420 10.95 32.49 1.39
C GLY A 420 12.34 31.85 1.37
N TYR A 421 12.42 30.53 1.24
CA TYR A 421 13.67 29.78 1.12
C TYR A 421 13.71 28.98 -0.19
N GLY A 422 14.91 28.84 -0.73
CA GLY A 422 15.21 28.04 -1.92
C GLY A 422 16.56 27.37 -1.76
N TYR A 423 17.02 26.66 -2.79
CA TYR A 423 18.27 25.92 -2.72
C TYR A 423 19.11 26.05 -3.99
N LYS A 424 20.43 26.00 -3.79
CA LYS A 424 21.43 25.76 -4.83
C LYS A 424 21.98 24.35 -4.68
N VAL A 425 22.50 23.81 -5.78
CA VAL A 425 23.07 22.46 -5.83
C VAL A 425 24.48 22.57 -6.41
N LYS A 426 25.43 21.96 -5.72
CA LYS A 426 26.79 21.69 -6.20
C LYS A 426 26.95 20.18 -6.24
N ALA A 427 27.68 19.66 -7.22
CA ALA A 427 27.95 18.23 -7.32
C ALA A 427 29.38 17.98 -7.81
N THR A 428 30.01 16.91 -7.34
CA THR A 428 31.34 16.46 -7.76
C THR A 428 31.37 14.96 -8.04
N ASP A 429 32.32 14.51 -8.87
CA ASP A 429 32.60 13.09 -9.09
C ASP A 429 33.58 12.49 -8.06
N ALA A 430 33.92 11.20 -8.23
CA ALA A 430 34.85 10.44 -7.40
C ALA A 430 36.25 11.06 -7.28
N ASP A 431 36.71 11.80 -8.29
CA ASP A 431 38.01 12.47 -8.32
C ASP A 431 37.92 13.91 -7.77
N GLY A 432 36.73 14.36 -7.38
CA GLY A 432 36.46 15.70 -6.85
C GLY A 432 36.22 16.77 -7.93
N ASN A 433 36.07 16.41 -9.21
CA ASN A 433 35.79 17.38 -10.28
C ASN A 433 34.33 17.82 -10.23
N ALA A 434 34.07 19.11 -10.51
CA ALA A 434 32.71 19.65 -10.51
C ALA A 434 31.86 19.13 -11.68
N LEU A 435 30.66 18.65 -11.36
CA LEU A 435 29.66 18.19 -12.33
C LEU A 435 28.72 19.32 -12.77
N GLU A 436 28.20 19.22 -13.99
CA GLU A 436 27.31 20.23 -14.58
C GLU A 436 25.91 20.17 -13.94
N VAL A 437 25.44 21.31 -13.40
CA VAL A 437 24.10 21.43 -12.78
C VAL A 437 23.22 22.43 -13.55
N LYS A 438 22.00 22.02 -13.88
CA LYS A 438 21.00 22.78 -14.67
C LYS A 438 19.68 22.93 -13.91
N ASN A 439 18.92 23.98 -14.23
CA ASN A 439 17.53 24.11 -13.81
C ASN A 439 16.66 23.15 -14.66
N ALA A 440 15.77 22.40 -14.00
CA ALA A 440 14.88 21.42 -14.65
C ALA A 440 13.39 21.76 -14.44
N GLU A 441 13.08 23.04 -14.16
CA GLU A 441 11.72 23.55 -13.95
C GLU A 441 10.98 22.74 -12.87
N ASN A 442 9.86 22.09 -13.23
CA ASN A 442 9.03 21.28 -12.34
C ASN A 442 9.71 19.98 -11.87
N GLU A 443 10.89 19.63 -12.40
CA GLU A 443 11.73 18.51 -11.94
C GLU A 443 12.95 18.97 -11.10
N GLY A 444 12.99 20.25 -10.68
CA GLY A 444 13.96 20.79 -9.72
C GLY A 444 15.32 21.18 -10.33
N ARG A 445 16.37 20.42 -10.03
CA ARG A 445 17.75 20.62 -10.52
C ARG A 445 18.31 19.33 -11.11
N PHE A 446 18.87 19.40 -12.31
CA PHE A 446 19.48 18.26 -12.99
C PHE A 446 21.01 18.33 -12.92
N ILE A 447 21.65 17.23 -12.55
CA ILE A 447 23.10 17.05 -12.41
C ILE A 447 23.54 16.05 -13.47
N LYS A 448 24.39 16.45 -14.42
CA LYS A 448 24.92 15.53 -15.44
C LYS A 448 26.09 14.74 -14.87
N THR A 449 25.97 13.41 -14.81
CA THR A 449 26.90 12.52 -14.11
C THR A 449 27.85 11.74 -15.01
N GLY A 450 27.50 11.50 -16.28
CA GLY A 450 28.30 10.66 -17.17
C GLY A 450 28.49 9.25 -16.62
N LYS A 451 29.74 8.75 -16.64
CA LYS A 451 30.11 7.40 -16.17
C LYS A 451 30.71 7.37 -14.75
N SER A 452 30.52 8.40 -13.94
CA SER A 452 31.16 8.50 -12.63
C SER A 452 30.68 7.41 -11.66
N GLU A 453 31.62 6.68 -11.06
CA GLU A 453 31.34 5.60 -10.09
C GLU A 453 30.79 6.12 -8.76
N SER A 454 31.09 7.38 -8.41
CA SER A 454 30.41 8.11 -7.35
C SER A 454 30.10 9.57 -7.71
N VAL A 455 29.11 10.13 -7.00
CA VAL A 455 28.65 11.52 -7.11
C VAL A 455 28.35 12.08 -5.71
N ASP A 456 29.03 13.15 -5.31
CA ASP A 456 28.79 13.85 -4.04
C ASP A 456 28.00 15.15 -4.29
N ILE A 457 26.88 15.33 -3.59
CA ILE A 457 25.92 16.43 -3.83
C ILE A 457 25.83 17.32 -2.58
N THR A 458 26.03 18.63 -2.74
CA THR A 458 25.80 19.61 -1.67
C THR A 458 24.61 20.50 -2.00
N PHE A 459 23.58 20.43 -1.16
CA PHE A 459 22.46 21.36 -1.18
C PHE A 459 22.76 22.56 -0.27
N GLU A 460 22.78 23.76 -0.84
CA GLU A 460 22.99 25.00 -0.12
C GLU A 460 21.65 25.76 -0.05
N ILE A 461 21.03 25.77 1.13
CA ILE A 461 19.78 26.53 1.36
C ILE A 461 20.12 28.02 1.42
N VAL A 462 19.34 28.81 0.70
CA VAL A 462 19.46 30.27 0.57
C VAL A 462 18.09 30.91 0.74
N ARG A 463 18.05 32.21 1.07
CA ARG A 463 16.79 32.96 0.93
C ARG A 463 16.41 33.06 -0.54
N SER A 464 15.12 32.87 -0.81
CA SER A 464 14.51 33.00 -2.14
C SER A 464 13.34 33.95 -2.01
N GLU A 465 13.50 35.19 -2.46
CA GLU A 465 12.37 36.09 -2.63
C GLU A 465 11.57 35.62 -3.86
N PRO A 466 10.23 35.51 -3.77
CA PRO A 466 9.41 35.11 -4.91
C PRO A 466 9.30 36.28 -5.90
N ASP A 467 9.67 36.05 -7.16
CA ASP A 467 9.69 37.07 -8.23
C ASP A 467 8.32 37.68 -8.61
N TRP A 468 7.22 37.30 -7.94
CA TRP A 468 5.88 37.87 -8.21
C TRP A 468 4.89 37.84 -7.03
N GLY A 469 4.71 39.01 -6.39
CA GLY A 469 3.42 39.64 -6.09
C GLY A 469 2.28 38.89 -5.37
N VAL A 470 2.11 39.17 -4.08
CA VAL A 470 0.90 38.87 -3.29
C VAL A 470 -0.33 39.66 -3.75
N ARG A 471 -1.52 39.04 -3.77
CA ARG A 471 -2.81 39.75 -3.58
C ARG A 471 -3.75 39.03 -2.62
N SER A 472 -3.90 39.60 -1.42
CA SER A 472 -5.02 39.32 -0.53
C SER A 472 -6.30 39.98 -1.05
N VAL A 473 -7.41 39.24 -1.20
CA VAL A 473 -8.74 39.82 -1.48
C VAL A 473 -9.80 39.32 -0.50
N TRP A 474 -9.73 39.91 0.70
CA TRP A 474 -10.84 40.41 1.54
C TRP A 474 -11.99 39.53 2.06
N SER A 475 -12.31 39.78 3.32
CA SER A 475 -13.46 39.30 4.08
C SER A 475 -14.63 40.29 4.12
N VAL A 476 -15.86 39.76 4.04
CA VAL A 476 -17.11 40.25 4.66
C VAL A 476 -17.99 38.99 4.75
N ILE A 477 -18.75 38.60 5.79
CA ILE A 477 -19.43 39.23 6.93
C ILE A 477 -19.27 38.25 8.14
N GLY A 478 -19.23 38.63 9.42
CA GLY A 478 -19.43 39.95 10.01
C GLY A 478 -20.53 40.04 11.09
N LYS A 479 -20.84 38.94 11.82
CA LYS A 479 -21.44 38.93 13.18
C LYS A 479 -21.50 37.53 13.76
#